data_AF-A0A482RDY0-F1
#
_entry.id   AF-A0A482RDY0-F1
#
_cell.length_a   1.000
_cell.length_b   1.000
_cell.length_c   1.000
_cell.angle_alpha   90.00
_cell.angle_beta   90.00
_cell.angle_gamma   90.00
#
_symmetry.space_group_name_H-M   'P 1'
#
loop_
_entity.id
_entity.type
_entity.pdbx_description
1 polymer ?
#
loop_
_entity_poly.entity_id
_entity_poly.type
_entity_poly.pdbx_seq_one_letter_code
_entity_poly.pdbx_strand_id
1 'polypeptide(L)'
;MSLSPCGNKNVFKRACACSGAHDCRAAHRQPTTRAPSLAACADVVFTIVGFPSDVREVILGEEGVLAGLRPGGVIVDMTTSEPSLAIEIARAAAGKGVSALDAPVSGGDIGAREARLSIMVGGDMAAFERVLPLFECMGKNIRYMGAAGAGQ
;
A
#
# COMPACT_ATOMS: atom_id res chain seq x y z
N MET A 1 -10.17 -18.36 -22.77
CA MET A 1 -9.58 -17.05 -22.43
C MET A 1 -8.28 -17.32 -21.69
N SER A 2 -7.17 -17.17 -22.40
CA SER A 2 -5.84 -17.64 -21.97
C SER A 2 -5.25 -16.71 -20.91
N LEU A 3 -4.97 -17.26 -19.74
CA LEU A 3 -4.08 -16.64 -18.76
C LEU A 3 -2.66 -16.64 -19.35
N SER A 4 -2.19 -15.47 -19.80
CA SER A 4 -0.81 -15.32 -20.28
C SER A 4 0.16 -15.35 -19.09
N PRO A 5 1.17 -16.23 -19.08
CA PRO A 5 2.17 -16.28 -18.01
C PRO A 5 3.22 -15.20 -18.27
N CYS A 6 3.34 -14.21 -17.39
CA CYS A 6 4.30 -13.12 -17.54
C CYS A 6 5.62 -13.47 -16.83
N GLY A 7 6.69 -13.64 -17.62
CA GLY A 7 8.05 -13.90 -17.15
C GLY A 7 8.94 -12.65 -17.11
N ASN A 8 10.04 -12.80 -16.37
CA ASN A 8 11.27 -12.00 -16.30
C ASN A 8 11.33 -10.66 -15.50
N LYS A 9 11.83 -10.82 -14.25
CA LYS A 9 12.88 -10.06 -13.51
C LYS A 9 13.02 -8.53 -13.68
N ASN A 10 12.61 -7.82 -12.62
CA ASN A 10 13.23 -6.66 -11.94
C ASN A 10 12.26 -5.49 -11.68
N VAL A 11 11.72 -5.42 -10.45
CA VAL A 11 11.80 -4.32 -9.45
C VAL A 11 10.96 -4.80 -8.23
N PHE A 12 11.57 -4.81 -7.04
CA PHE A 12 10.96 -5.32 -5.80
C PHE A 12 11.25 -4.38 -4.63
N LYS A 13 10.20 -3.85 -3.99
CA LYS A 13 10.20 -3.44 -2.57
C LYS A 13 8.76 -3.56 -2.01
N ARG A 14 8.33 -4.83 -1.88
CA ARG A 14 7.10 -5.37 -1.28
C ARG A 14 5.82 -4.54 -1.47
N ALA A 15 5.33 -4.51 -2.71
CA ALA A 15 3.91 -4.33 -2.96
C ALA A 15 3.21 -5.70 -2.91
N CYS A 16 2.33 -5.87 -1.93
CA CYS A 16 1.47 -7.05 -1.81
C CYS A 16 0.11 -6.68 -2.41
N ALA A 17 -0.29 -7.37 -3.47
CA ALA A 17 -1.63 -7.28 -4.03
C ALA A 17 -2.50 -8.36 -3.37
N CYS A 18 -3.49 -7.95 -2.59
CA CYS A 18 -4.50 -8.86 -2.03
C CYS A 18 -5.77 -8.76 -2.88
N SER A 19 -6.24 -9.88 -3.43
CA SER A 19 -7.53 -10.00 -4.09
C SER A 19 -8.55 -10.52 -3.08
N GLY A 20 -9.17 -9.61 -2.32
CA GLY A 20 -10.14 -9.91 -1.25
C GLY A 20 -9.59 -9.80 0.19
N ALA A 21 -10.49 -9.50 1.13
CA ALA A 21 -10.19 -9.12 2.52
C ALA A 21 -9.68 -10.27 3.43
N HIS A 22 -9.62 -11.52 2.94
CA HIS A 22 -9.37 -12.70 3.76
C HIS A 22 -8.07 -13.46 3.43
N ASP A 23 -7.28 -13.00 2.46
CA ASP A 23 -6.17 -13.81 1.93
C ASP A 23 -4.83 -13.07 1.79
N CYS A 24 -4.35 -12.48 2.89
CA CYS A 24 -2.94 -12.06 2.98
C CYS A 24 -1.96 -13.25 2.95
N ARG A 25 -2.41 -14.46 3.33
CA ARG A 25 -1.53 -15.64 3.45
C ARG A 25 -1.26 -16.33 2.10
N ALA A 26 -2.20 -16.29 1.17
CA ALA A 26 -2.01 -16.71 -0.21
C ALA A 26 -1.82 -15.55 -1.18
N ALA A 27 -1.37 -14.39 -0.67
CA ALA A 27 -0.88 -13.29 -1.48
C ALA A 27 0.10 -13.84 -2.53
N HIS A 28 -0.43 -14.03 -3.75
CA HIS A 28 0.37 -14.54 -4.84
C HIS A 28 1.38 -13.46 -5.16
N ARG A 29 2.65 -13.75 -4.89
CA ARG A 29 3.75 -12.92 -5.33
C ARG A 29 3.74 -12.95 -6.87
N GLN A 30 2.96 -12.09 -7.49
CA GLN A 30 2.95 -11.97 -8.94
C GLN A 30 4.22 -11.22 -9.35
N PRO A 31 5.11 -11.84 -10.13
CA PRO A 31 6.29 -11.16 -10.65
C PRO A 31 5.85 -10.21 -11.79
N THR A 32 5.27 -9.06 -11.44
CA THR A 32 4.99 -7.98 -12.39
C THR A 32 6.13 -6.96 -12.34
N THR A 33 6.64 -6.55 -13.49
CA THR A 33 7.84 -5.71 -13.62
C THR A 33 7.58 -4.21 -13.47
N ARG A 34 6.32 -3.77 -13.38
CA ARG A 34 5.95 -2.35 -13.29
C ARG A 34 4.79 -2.16 -12.31
N ALA A 35 4.87 -1.11 -11.48
CA ALA A 35 3.84 -0.77 -10.50
C ALA A 35 2.42 -0.65 -11.09
N PRO A 36 2.21 -0.12 -12.31
CA PRO A 36 0.86 0.01 -12.88
C PRO A 36 0.24 -1.34 -13.23
N SER A 37 1.04 -2.28 -13.75
CA SER A 37 0.56 -3.62 -14.10
C SER A 37 0.19 -4.45 -12.86
N LEU A 38 0.87 -4.22 -11.73
CA LEU A 38 0.51 -4.82 -10.44
C LEU A 38 -0.79 -4.21 -9.91
N ALA A 39 -0.85 -2.89 -9.87
CA ALA A 39 -1.99 -2.13 -9.36
C ALA A 39 -3.27 -2.42 -10.17
N ALA A 40 -3.13 -2.66 -11.47
CA ALA A 40 -4.23 -3.04 -12.34
C ALA A 40 -4.85 -4.39 -11.95
N CYS A 41 -4.23 -5.24 -11.15
CA CYS A 41 -4.76 -6.53 -10.71
C CYS A 41 -5.04 -6.59 -9.20
N ALA A 42 -4.93 -5.47 -8.49
CA ALA A 42 -4.99 -5.39 -7.03
C ALA A 42 -6.14 -4.49 -6.57
N ASP A 43 -6.81 -4.89 -5.48
CA ASP A 43 -7.76 -4.02 -4.78
C ASP A 43 -7.06 -3.14 -3.73
N VAL A 44 -5.95 -3.63 -3.19
CA VAL A 44 -5.11 -2.91 -2.21
C VAL A 44 -3.65 -3.08 -2.59
N VAL A 45 -2.89 -1.98 -2.56
CA VAL A 45 -1.44 -1.96 -2.81
C VAL A 45 -0.73 -1.33 -1.63
N PHE A 46 0.12 -2.11 -0.97
CA PHE A 46 1.04 -1.61 0.07
C PHE A 46 2.35 -1.11 -0.55
N THR A 47 2.94 -0.04 -0.02
CA THR A 47 4.30 0.42 -0.36
C THR A 47 5.14 0.55 0.89
N ILE A 48 6.43 0.19 0.80
CA ILE A 48 7.41 0.43 1.88
C ILE A 48 8.79 0.66 1.25
N VAL A 49 9.15 1.92 1.07
CA VAL A 49 10.35 2.33 0.34
C VAL A 49 11.47 2.80 1.28
N GLY A 50 12.68 2.94 0.73
CA GLY A 50 13.87 3.21 1.56
C GLY A 50 13.99 4.68 1.96
N PHE A 51 13.53 5.59 1.11
CA PHE A 51 13.65 7.02 1.32
C PHE A 51 12.33 7.72 1.03
N PRO A 52 11.98 8.77 1.80
CA PRO A 52 10.77 9.57 1.55
C PRO A 52 10.68 10.14 0.12
N SER A 53 11.82 10.45 -0.50
CA SER A 53 11.89 10.92 -1.90
C SER A 53 11.29 9.91 -2.88
N ASP A 54 11.45 8.62 -2.61
CA ASP A 54 11.02 7.54 -3.49
C ASP A 54 9.50 7.32 -3.43
N VAL A 55 8.85 7.72 -2.33
CA VAL A 55 7.41 7.53 -2.11
C VAL A 55 6.62 8.26 -3.19
N ARG A 56 6.98 9.52 -3.46
CA ARG A 56 6.30 10.33 -4.47
C ARG A 56 6.42 9.70 -5.86
N GLU A 57 7.61 9.27 -6.25
CA GLU A 57 7.83 8.66 -7.57
C GLU A 57 7.08 7.32 -7.70
N VAL A 58 7.17 6.45 -6.69
CA VAL A 58 6.53 5.14 -6.71
C VAL A 58 5.01 5.25 -6.75
N ILE A 59 4.42 6.26 -6.10
CA ILE A 59 2.96 6.39 -6.02
C ILE A 59 2.41 7.28 -7.13
N LEU A 60 2.97 8.49 -7.30
CA LEU A 60 2.45 9.55 -8.17
C LEU A 60 3.17 9.68 -9.51
N GLY A 61 4.31 8.99 -9.70
CA GLY A 61 5.03 9.00 -10.98
C GLY A 61 4.19 8.50 -12.16
N GLU A 62 4.62 8.77 -13.38
CA GLU A 62 3.91 8.38 -14.60
C GLU A 62 3.69 6.86 -14.68
N GLU A 63 4.68 6.08 -14.24
CA GLU A 63 4.58 4.63 -14.06
C GLU A 63 4.36 4.22 -12.59
N GLY A 64 3.76 5.10 -11.78
CA GLY A 64 3.50 4.86 -10.35
C GLY A 64 2.28 3.99 -10.08
N VAL A 65 2.08 3.61 -8.82
CA VAL A 65 0.93 2.80 -8.36
C VAL A 65 -0.40 3.44 -8.76
N LEU A 66 -0.54 4.77 -8.57
CA LEU A 66 -1.76 5.48 -8.88
C LEU A 66 -2.08 5.53 -10.39
N ALA A 67 -1.10 5.27 -11.26
CA ALA A 67 -1.33 5.20 -12.70
C ALA A 67 -2.09 3.93 -13.12
N GLY A 68 -1.90 2.82 -12.40
CA GLY A 68 -2.52 1.53 -12.73
C GLY A 68 -3.66 1.08 -11.83
N LEU A 69 -3.82 1.68 -10.64
CA LEU A 69 -4.84 1.26 -9.69
C LEU A 69 -6.24 1.63 -10.18
N ARG A 70 -7.17 0.67 -10.12
CA ARG A 70 -8.56 0.88 -10.56
C ARG A 70 -9.33 1.71 -9.52
N PRO A 71 -10.38 2.45 -9.94
CA PRO A 71 -11.30 3.08 -9.00
C PRO A 71 -11.85 2.07 -7.98
N GLY A 72 -11.98 2.51 -6.72
CA GLY A 72 -12.31 1.66 -5.57
C GLY A 72 -11.10 0.99 -4.90
N GLY A 73 -9.92 1.03 -5.54
CA GLY A 73 -8.67 0.54 -4.97
C GLY A 73 -8.16 1.38 -3.79
N VAL A 74 -7.25 0.80 -3.01
CA VAL A 74 -6.62 1.47 -1.86
C VAL A 74 -5.09 1.40 -1.94
N ILE A 75 -4.43 2.54 -1.81
CA ILE A 75 -2.98 2.65 -1.66
C ILE A 75 -2.66 2.77 -0.17
N VAL A 76 -1.68 2.01 0.32
CA VAL A 76 -1.25 2.05 1.72
C VAL A 76 0.25 2.27 1.76
N ASP A 77 0.70 3.47 2.11
CA ASP A 77 2.12 3.74 2.27
C ASP A 77 2.57 3.51 3.70
N MET A 78 3.39 2.49 3.90
CA MET A 78 3.95 2.11 5.20
C MET A 78 5.35 2.70 5.42
N THR A 79 5.78 3.59 4.53
CA THR A 79 7.04 4.31 4.64
C THR A 79 6.89 5.46 5.64
N THR A 80 7.85 5.60 6.55
CA THR A 80 7.99 6.82 7.34
C THR A 80 8.42 7.96 6.41
N SER A 81 7.51 8.91 6.17
CA SER A 81 7.72 10.03 5.25
C SER A 81 7.22 11.36 5.87
N GLU A 82 6.71 12.29 5.06
CA GLU A 82 6.21 13.59 5.53
C GLU A 82 4.66 13.61 5.50
N PRO A 83 3.99 14.20 6.52
CA PRO A 83 2.54 14.38 6.52
C PRO A 83 2.00 15.13 5.28
N SER A 84 2.77 16.11 4.80
CA SER A 84 2.43 16.90 3.59
C SER A 84 2.32 16.02 2.34
N LEU A 85 3.23 15.06 2.18
CA LEU A 85 3.23 14.12 1.06
C LEU A 85 2.06 13.14 1.15
N ALA A 86 1.73 12.65 2.34
CA ALA A 86 0.55 11.81 2.54
C ALA A 86 -0.75 12.53 2.13
N ILE A 87 -0.89 13.82 2.48
CA ILE A 87 -2.03 14.66 2.08
C ILE A 87 -2.08 14.85 0.56
N GLU A 88 -0.93 15.09 -0.09
CA GLU A 88 -0.83 15.20 -1.54
C GLU A 88 -1.28 13.91 -2.24
N ILE A 89 -0.77 12.76 -1.77
CA ILE A 89 -1.13 11.45 -2.31
C ILE A 89 -2.63 11.19 -2.15
N ALA A 90 -3.20 11.45 -0.97
CA ALA A 90 -4.62 11.26 -0.72
C ALA A 90 -5.49 12.11 -1.66
N ARG A 91 -5.09 13.37 -1.90
CA ARG A 91 -5.78 14.25 -2.86
C ARG A 91 -5.71 13.73 -4.29
N ALA A 92 -4.52 13.31 -4.74
CA ALA A 92 -4.33 12.77 -6.09
C ALA A 92 -5.10 11.46 -6.29
N ALA A 93 -5.09 10.58 -5.28
CA ALA A 93 -5.81 9.31 -5.28
C ALA A 93 -7.33 9.53 -5.37
N ALA A 94 -7.87 10.44 -4.56
CA ALA A 94 -9.30 10.78 -4.58
C ALA A 94 -9.75 11.26 -5.97
N GLY A 95 -8.91 12.03 -6.67
CA GLY A 95 -9.18 12.46 -8.05
C GLY A 95 -9.34 11.33 -9.07
N LYS A 96 -8.88 10.11 -8.76
CA LYS A 96 -9.07 8.89 -9.57
C LYS A 96 -10.07 7.90 -8.98
N GLY A 97 -10.80 8.29 -7.92
CA GLY A 97 -11.69 7.38 -7.19
C GLY A 97 -10.95 6.28 -6.42
N VAL A 98 -9.71 6.53 -6.03
CA VAL A 98 -8.85 5.64 -5.24
C VAL A 98 -8.70 6.23 -3.84
N SER A 99 -8.63 5.39 -2.81
CA SER A 99 -8.31 5.81 -1.45
C SER A 99 -6.81 5.69 -1.19
N ALA A 100 -6.25 6.56 -0.33
CA ALA A 100 -4.88 6.40 0.14
C ALA A 100 -4.83 6.49 1.67
N LEU A 101 -3.99 5.65 2.27
CA LEU A 101 -3.69 5.61 3.69
C LEU A 101 -2.17 5.76 3.89
N ASP A 102 -1.75 6.66 4.78
CA ASP A 102 -0.41 6.67 5.34
C ASP A 102 -0.39 5.82 6.62
N ALA A 103 0.50 4.84 6.67
CA ALA A 103 0.51 3.79 7.68
C ALA A 103 1.93 3.43 8.13
N PRO A 104 2.79 4.40 8.52
CA PRO A 104 4.14 4.10 8.96
C PRO A 104 4.16 3.08 10.10
N VAL A 105 5.26 2.33 10.15
CA VAL A 105 5.40 1.21 11.08
C VAL A 105 6.62 1.33 11.98
N SER A 106 6.48 0.80 13.19
CA SER A 106 7.56 0.60 14.15
C SER A 106 7.58 -0.85 14.65
N GLY A 107 8.72 -1.28 15.22
CA GLY A 107 8.94 -2.67 15.67
C GLY A 107 10.13 -3.37 15.00
N GLY A 108 10.76 -2.74 14.01
CA GLY A 108 11.96 -3.25 13.35
C GLY A 108 11.72 -4.52 12.52
N ASP A 109 12.81 -5.11 12.07
CA ASP A 109 12.82 -6.34 11.27
C ASP A 109 12.25 -7.54 12.03
N ILE A 110 12.54 -7.65 13.33
CA ILE A 110 11.98 -8.67 14.22
C ILE A 110 10.46 -8.52 14.30
N GLY A 111 9.95 -7.31 14.57
CA GLY A 111 8.52 -7.05 14.62
C GLY A 111 7.81 -7.37 13.31
N ALA A 112 8.44 -7.12 12.16
CA ALA A 112 7.90 -7.50 10.86
C ALA A 112 7.85 -9.02 10.65
N ARG A 113 8.90 -9.76 11.06
CA ARG A 113 8.96 -11.23 10.93
C ARG A 113 7.96 -11.93 11.85
N GLU A 114 7.72 -11.38 13.03
CA GLU A 114 6.82 -11.93 14.04
C GLU A 114 5.37 -11.43 13.93
N ALA A 115 5.05 -10.66 12.88
CA ALA A 115 3.74 -10.02 12.69
C ALA A 115 3.30 -9.20 13.92
N ARG A 116 4.23 -8.44 14.50
CA ARG A 116 4.10 -7.65 15.72
C ARG A 116 4.41 -6.17 15.51
N LEU A 117 4.26 -5.68 14.28
CA LEU A 117 4.41 -4.27 14.00
C LEU A 117 3.37 -3.43 14.75
N SER A 118 3.78 -2.22 15.11
CA SER A 118 2.87 -1.14 15.48
C SER A 118 2.64 -0.29 14.23
N ILE A 119 1.38 -0.03 13.89
CA ILE A 119 0.94 0.60 12.64
C ILE A 119 0.02 1.77 13.00
N MET A 120 0.42 2.98 12.59
CA MET A 120 -0.30 4.23 12.87
C MET A 120 -0.89 4.72 11.56
N VAL A 121 -2.21 4.73 11.41
CA VAL A 121 -2.88 4.90 10.11
C VAL A 121 -3.62 6.23 10.02
N GLY A 122 -3.23 7.08 9.08
CA GLY A 122 -3.94 8.26 8.63
C GLY A 122 -4.67 8.02 7.31
N GLY A 123 -5.82 8.66 7.13
CA GLY A 123 -6.59 8.63 5.88
C GLY A 123 -8.10 8.50 6.09
N ASP A 124 -8.80 7.97 5.08
CA ASP A 124 -10.24 7.76 5.13
C ASP A 124 -10.62 6.57 6.05
N MET A 125 -11.64 6.76 6.89
CA MET A 125 -12.06 5.73 7.85
C MET A 125 -12.60 4.47 7.15
N ALA A 126 -13.39 4.62 6.08
CA ALA A 126 -13.95 3.47 5.38
C ALA A 126 -12.85 2.66 4.67
N ALA A 127 -11.83 3.33 4.13
CA ALA A 127 -10.64 2.67 3.61
C ALA A 127 -9.84 1.97 4.72
N PHE A 128 -9.68 2.58 5.89
CA PHE A 128 -9.01 1.95 7.05
C PHE A 128 -9.74 0.66 7.47
N GLU A 129 -11.06 0.71 7.67
CA GLU A 129 -11.86 -0.46 8.07
C GLU A 129 -11.76 -1.61 7.05
N ARG A 130 -11.75 -1.30 5.74
CA ARG A 130 -11.55 -2.29 4.68
C ARG A 130 -10.19 -2.96 4.72
N VAL A 131 -9.14 -2.22 5.08
CA VAL A 131 -7.74 -2.70 5.10
C VAL A 131 -7.35 -3.31 6.45
N LEU A 132 -8.10 -3.05 7.52
CA LEU A 132 -7.81 -3.52 8.88
C LEU A 132 -7.49 -5.02 8.97
N PRO A 133 -8.24 -5.95 8.34
CA PRO A 133 -7.90 -7.38 8.37
C PRO A 133 -6.52 -7.70 7.78
N LEU A 134 -6.05 -6.89 6.81
CA LEU A 134 -4.72 -7.02 6.21
C LEU A 134 -3.64 -6.50 7.17
N PHE A 135 -3.90 -5.39 7.87
CA PHE A 135 -3.00 -4.89 8.91
C PHE A 135 -2.83 -5.89 10.07
N GLU A 136 -3.90 -6.59 10.47
CA GLU A 136 -3.88 -7.61 11.53
C GLU A 136 -3.01 -8.83 11.19
N CYS A 137 -2.72 -9.04 9.90
CA CYS A 137 -1.79 -10.06 9.45
C CYS A 137 -0.31 -9.67 9.66
N MET A 138 -0.02 -8.39 9.91
CA MET A 138 1.34 -7.84 10.00
C MET A 138 1.65 -7.18 11.35
N GLY A 139 0.62 -6.74 12.08
CA GLY A 139 0.77 -5.95 13.29
C GLY A 139 -0.05 -6.46 14.47
N LYS A 140 0.34 -6.02 15.66
CA LYS A 140 -0.44 -6.23 16.90
C LYS A 140 -1.00 -4.94 17.49
N ASN A 141 -0.39 -3.79 17.17
CA ASN A 141 -0.86 -2.50 17.64
C ASN A 141 -1.24 -1.64 16.43
N ILE A 142 -2.51 -1.68 16.04
CA ILE A 142 -3.02 -0.94 14.89
C ILE A 142 -3.91 0.20 15.42
N ARG A 143 -3.63 1.43 15.00
CA ARG A 143 -4.32 2.63 15.49
C ARG A 143 -4.67 3.54 14.33
N TYR A 144 -5.95 3.89 14.22
CA TYR A 144 -6.40 4.97 13.35
C TYR A 144 -6.12 6.32 14.02
N MET A 145 -5.43 7.20 13.30
CA MET A 145 -4.95 8.49 13.81
C MET A 145 -5.75 9.69 13.31
N GLY A 146 -6.58 9.50 12.28
CA GLY A 146 -7.40 10.56 11.71
C GLY A 146 -7.19 10.70 10.20
N ALA A 147 -7.29 11.93 9.71
CA ALA A 147 -7.18 12.24 8.28
C ALA A 147 -5.78 11.93 7.71
N ALA A 148 -5.64 12.00 6.38
CA ALA A 148 -4.37 11.78 5.70
C ALA A 148 -3.25 12.65 6.29
N GLY A 149 -2.09 12.05 6.50
CA GLY A 149 -0.92 12.64 7.15
C GLY A 149 -0.90 12.53 8.67
N ALA A 150 -1.98 12.09 9.32
CA ALA A 150 -2.02 11.92 10.78
C ALA A 150 -1.32 10.64 11.26
N GLY A 151 -1.04 9.69 10.37
CA GLY A 151 -0.29 8.47 10.69
C GLY A 151 1.23 8.70 10.72
N GLN A 152 1.73 9.58 9.84
CA GLN A 152 3.14 9.98 9.71
C GLN A 152 3.74 10.61 10.97
#